data_AF-A0A8H3QFF6-F1
#
_entry.id   AF-A0A8H3QFF6-F1
#
_cell.length_a   1.000
_cell.length_b   1.000
_cell.length_c   1.000
_cell.angle_alpha   90.00
_cell.angle_beta   90.00
_cell.angle_gamma   90.00
#
_symmetry.space_group_name_H-M   'P 1'
#
loop_
_entity.id
_entity.type
_entity.pdbx_description
1 polymer ?
#
loop_
_entity_poly.entity_id
_entity_poly.type
_entity_poly.pdbx_seq_one_letter_code
_entity_poly.pdbx_strand_id
1 'polypeptide(L)'
;MKCLYFLFEAFERLENKYNYLDNYVIPVVADWSGQVNIRRAITLRINKGDEFGISKQVLSLIPIIGPLHISLNNRETLFQTYYFFFEELYHHLFGEKKILSHKPKQTVINLILDLTFNGWKKIRNIIMNRFENSKDIEYRMIIDLLDNSIPHTLDIYTTLFRSIYFEGYLEGVARIWILFQRLRRHNYNKASLVFLTLQIIQNAKIIDVERNSNLSFKEAFVNTRNPAISQVKLNYLEKKVSLFLFSLFDEIFYNLENTNQIDNNKYPSFALLSFKTNIDVNVFPLAWSTKNKPFKNKFCDAENCLLPNNIELSNNSIIILICGYGFHKECLNSCNGNCSHCFNYLSLEIKKNANSLTERLNIPLKDNEKPLVEKSVYDNNTNENIDKNIQEIIENLEQNIDNQFENLYQKWSNYNSL
;
A
#
# COMPACT_ATOMS: atom_id res chain seq x y z
N MET A 1 -0.95 -6.18 42.62
CA MET A 1 -2.42 -6.14 42.81
C MET A 1 -2.93 -4.84 43.43
N LYS A 2 -2.42 -4.35 44.57
CA LYS A 2 -2.91 -3.10 45.20
C LYS A 2 -2.84 -1.84 44.31
N CYS A 3 -1.76 -1.62 43.55
CA CYS A 3 -1.66 -0.45 42.66
C CYS A 3 -2.65 -0.49 41.49
N LEU A 4 -2.97 -1.69 40.98
CA LEU A 4 -3.96 -1.88 39.92
C LEU A 4 -5.36 -1.51 40.43
N TYR A 5 -5.68 -1.92 41.66
CA TYR A 5 -6.92 -1.57 42.35
C TYR A 5 -7.08 -0.06 42.56
N PHE A 6 -6.03 0.62 43.04
CA PHE A 6 -6.06 2.08 43.18
C PHE A 6 -6.17 2.81 41.84
N LEU A 7 -5.59 2.26 40.77
CA LEU A 7 -5.73 2.80 39.42
C LEU A 7 -7.18 2.68 38.94
N PHE A 8 -7.82 1.52 39.14
CA PHE A 8 -9.23 1.31 38.79
C PHE A 8 -10.17 2.17 39.64
N GLU A 9 -9.97 2.28 40.95
CA GLU A 9 -10.74 3.21 41.80
C GLU A 9 -10.60 4.68 41.34
N ALA A 10 -9.40 5.08 40.92
CA ALA A 10 -9.17 6.43 40.40
C ALA A 10 -9.93 6.66 39.07
N PHE A 11 -9.94 5.67 38.17
CA PHE A 11 -10.71 5.73 36.94
C PHE A 11 -12.23 5.72 37.19
N GLU A 12 -12.75 4.87 38.07
CA GLU A 12 -14.18 4.84 38.44
C GLU A 12 -14.64 6.16 39.08
N ARG A 13 -13.79 6.81 39.87
CA ARG A 13 -14.08 8.14 40.45
C ARG A 13 -14.07 9.26 39.40
N LEU A 14 -13.37 9.08 38.27
CA LEU A 14 -13.42 9.99 37.12
C LEU A 14 -14.65 9.72 36.24
N GLU A 15 -15.03 8.45 36.06
CA GLU A 15 -16.18 8.01 35.25
C GLU A 15 -17.53 8.46 35.84
N ASN A 16 -17.67 8.44 37.16
CA ASN A 16 -18.91 8.83 37.85
C ASN A 16 -19.30 10.33 37.73
N LYS A 17 -18.52 11.15 37.03
CA LYS A 17 -18.85 12.57 36.78
C LYS A 17 -19.35 12.89 35.37
N TYR A 18 -19.29 11.97 34.41
CA TYR A 18 -19.67 12.26 33.03
C TYR A 18 -20.41 11.08 32.38
N ASN A 19 -21.68 11.28 32.03
CA ASN A 19 -22.47 10.45 31.09
C ASN A 19 -21.87 10.56 29.66
N TYR A 20 -20.58 10.30 29.52
CA TYR A 20 -19.82 10.64 28.32
C TYR A 20 -20.26 9.75 27.16
N LEU A 21 -20.38 8.44 27.37
CA LEU A 21 -20.87 7.49 26.37
C LEU A 21 -22.35 7.70 26.01
N ASP A 22 -23.12 8.42 26.84
CA ASP A 22 -24.50 8.76 26.49
C ASP A 22 -24.58 9.98 25.55
N ASN A 23 -23.50 10.77 25.45
CA ASN A 23 -23.45 12.02 24.70
C ASN A 23 -22.45 12.01 23.54
N TYR A 24 -21.50 11.07 23.51
CA TYR A 24 -20.39 11.05 22.56
C TYR A 24 -20.17 9.66 21.98
N VAL A 25 -19.75 9.63 20.72
CA VAL A 25 -19.33 8.41 20.02
C VAL A 25 -17.83 8.22 20.20
N ILE A 26 -17.39 7.02 20.60
CA ILE A 26 -15.97 6.70 20.82
C ILE A 26 -15.49 5.68 19.78
N PRO A 27 -14.46 6.01 18.98
CA PRO A 27 -13.77 5.02 18.18
C PRO A 27 -12.95 4.08 19.08
N VAL A 28 -13.16 2.77 18.95
CA VAL A 28 -12.38 1.75 19.64
C VAL A 28 -11.39 1.12 18.66
N VAL A 29 -10.11 1.43 18.81
CA VAL A 29 -9.05 0.92 17.94
C VAL A 29 -8.69 -0.51 18.33
N ALA A 30 -8.95 -1.47 17.43
CA ALA A 30 -8.61 -2.87 17.62
C ALA A 30 -8.32 -3.55 16.28
N ASP A 31 -7.57 -4.66 16.30
CA ASP A 31 -7.45 -5.55 15.14
C ASP A 31 -8.77 -6.30 14.87
N TRP A 32 -8.85 -7.03 13.75
CA TRP A 32 -10.11 -7.65 13.33
C TRP A 32 -10.66 -8.62 14.38
N SER A 33 -9.79 -9.40 15.04
CA SER A 33 -10.15 -10.29 16.15
C SER A 33 -10.59 -9.51 17.39
N GLY A 34 -9.88 -8.44 17.76
CA GLY A 34 -10.24 -7.58 18.89
C GLY A 34 -11.56 -6.85 18.72
N GLN A 35 -11.99 -6.59 17.47
CA GLN A 35 -13.29 -5.98 17.19
C GLN A 35 -14.48 -6.93 17.35
N VAL A 36 -14.29 -8.26 17.34
CA VAL A 36 -15.39 -9.25 17.29
C VAL A 36 -16.34 -9.09 18.47
N ASN A 37 -15.83 -9.02 19.69
CA ASN A 37 -16.67 -8.96 20.88
C ASN A 37 -17.43 -7.63 20.99
N ILE A 38 -16.80 -6.53 20.61
CA ILE A 38 -17.44 -5.20 20.59
C ILE A 38 -18.57 -5.19 19.56
N ARG A 39 -18.31 -5.67 18.35
CA ARG A 39 -19.34 -5.81 17.31
C ARG A 39 -20.48 -6.71 17.77
N ARG A 40 -20.18 -7.83 18.43
CA ARG A 40 -21.18 -8.74 19.00
C ARG A 40 -22.07 -8.04 20.02
N ALA A 41 -21.48 -7.29 20.94
CA ALA A 41 -22.21 -6.57 21.96
C ALA A 41 -23.13 -5.50 21.36
N ILE A 42 -22.66 -4.75 20.36
CA ILE A 42 -23.45 -3.76 19.61
C ILE A 42 -24.63 -4.44 18.90
N THR A 43 -24.37 -5.48 18.12
CA THR A 43 -25.42 -6.18 17.36
C THR A 43 -26.46 -6.82 18.28
N LEU A 44 -26.05 -7.44 19.39
CA LEU A 44 -26.98 -7.98 20.39
C LEU A 44 -27.84 -6.89 21.02
N ARG A 45 -27.23 -5.74 21.36
CA ARG A 45 -27.96 -4.60 21.92
C ARG A 45 -29.00 -4.02 20.95
N ILE A 46 -28.66 -3.91 19.66
CA ILE A 46 -29.57 -3.43 18.61
C ILE A 46 -30.74 -4.40 18.42
N ASN A 47 -30.45 -5.70 18.34
CA ASN A 47 -31.46 -6.70 17.96
C ASN A 47 -32.34 -7.17 19.11
N LYS A 48 -31.82 -7.21 20.34
CA LYS A 48 -32.47 -7.85 21.49
C LYS A 48 -32.74 -6.90 22.65
N GLY A 49 -32.53 -5.60 22.47
CA GLY A 49 -32.84 -4.61 23.48
C GLY A 49 -32.09 -4.89 24.79
N ASP A 50 -32.80 -4.83 25.92
CA ASP A 50 -32.23 -4.97 27.27
C ASP A 50 -32.11 -6.44 27.73
N GLU A 51 -32.59 -7.41 26.94
CA GLU A 51 -32.71 -8.82 27.32
C GLU A 51 -31.39 -9.49 27.75
N PHE A 52 -30.24 -8.98 27.26
CA PHE A 52 -28.91 -9.55 27.53
C PHE A 52 -28.11 -8.79 28.59
N GLY A 53 -28.69 -7.79 29.26
CA GLY A 53 -27.98 -6.97 30.25
C GLY A 53 -26.83 -6.14 29.67
N ILE A 54 -26.78 -5.98 28.34
CA ILE A 54 -25.78 -5.15 27.66
C ILE A 54 -26.19 -3.69 27.78
N SER A 55 -25.32 -2.84 28.33
CA SER A 55 -25.58 -1.40 28.47
C SER A 55 -25.85 -0.73 27.12
N LYS A 56 -26.81 0.21 27.08
CA LYS A 56 -27.06 1.08 25.91
C LYS A 56 -25.81 1.84 25.49
N GLN A 57 -24.91 2.14 26.42
CA GLN A 57 -23.64 2.83 26.18
C GLN A 57 -22.76 2.10 25.17
N VAL A 58 -22.91 0.79 24.96
CA VAL A 58 -22.14 0.07 23.92
C VAL A 58 -22.42 0.60 22.51
N LEU A 59 -23.61 1.18 22.28
CA LEU A 59 -23.99 1.77 20.99
C LEU A 59 -23.22 3.06 20.67
N SER A 60 -22.55 3.64 21.66
CA SER A 60 -21.65 4.77 21.47
C SER A 60 -20.28 4.35 20.93
N LEU A 61 -19.95 3.05 20.94
CA LEU A 61 -18.65 2.55 20.51
C LEU A 61 -18.65 2.25 19.02
N ILE A 62 -17.58 2.67 18.33
CA ILE A 62 -17.34 2.32 16.93
C ILE A 62 -16.01 1.57 16.82
N PRO A 63 -16.02 0.24 16.63
CA PRO A 63 -14.79 -0.52 16.42
C PRO A 63 -14.14 -0.13 15.08
N ILE A 64 -12.86 0.24 15.12
CA ILE A 64 -12.07 0.63 13.95
C ILE A 64 -10.71 -0.07 13.92
N ILE A 65 -10.14 -0.22 12.72
CA ILE A 65 -8.81 -0.79 12.55
C ILE A 65 -7.71 0.25 12.86
N GLY A 66 -6.68 -0.19 13.58
CA GLY A 66 -5.55 0.69 13.92
C GLY A 66 -4.65 1.03 12.73
N PRO A 67 -4.08 2.25 12.67
CA PRO A 67 -3.12 2.67 11.64
C PRO A 67 -1.91 1.74 11.46
N LEU A 68 -1.38 1.19 12.56
CA LEU A 68 -0.29 0.23 12.53
C LEU A 68 -0.70 -1.07 11.81
N HIS A 69 -1.90 -1.58 12.11
CA HIS A 69 -2.42 -2.77 11.46
C HIS A 69 -2.68 -2.55 9.96
N ILE A 70 -3.16 -1.35 9.57
CA ILE A 70 -3.29 -0.99 8.15
C ILE A 70 -1.91 -1.08 7.47
N SER A 71 -0.87 -0.50 8.07
CA SER A 71 0.49 -0.50 7.50
C SER A 71 1.11 -1.89 7.40
N LEU A 72 1.05 -2.69 8.46
CA LEU A 72 1.60 -4.05 8.47
C LEU A 72 0.92 -4.95 7.45
N ASN A 73 -0.42 -4.98 7.44
CA ASN A 73 -1.18 -5.79 6.48
C ASN A 73 -0.98 -5.32 5.05
N ASN A 74 -0.79 -4.02 4.83
CA ASN A 74 -0.49 -3.52 3.51
C ASN A 74 0.89 -4.00 3.02
N ARG A 75 1.93 -3.91 3.86
CA ARG A 75 3.28 -4.42 3.55
C ARG A 75 3.26 -5.91 3.21
N GLU A 76 2.58 -6.72 4.03
CA GLU A 76 2.45 -8.16 3.80
C GLU A 76 1.67 -8.46 2.51
N THR A 77 0.53 -7.78 2.30
CA THR A 77 -0.31 -7.96 1.11
C THR A 77 0.48 -7.64 -0.16
N LEU A 78 1.18 -6.50 -0.17
CA LEU A 78 1.97 -6.07 -1.32
C LEU A 78 3.10 -7.07 -1.61
N PHE A 79 3.84 -7.48 -0.57
CA PHE A 79 4.93 -8.44 -0.72
C PHE A 79 4.45 -9.79 -1.25
N GLN A 80 3.36 -10.33 -0.71
CA GLN A 80 2.80 -11.61 -1.16
C GLN A 80 2.25 -11.54 -2.58
N THR A 81 1.66 -10.41 -2.95
CA THR A 81 1.09 -10.20 -4.29
C THR A 81 2.17 -10.15 -5.35
N TYR A 82 3.27 -9.44 -5.08
CA TYR A 82 4.42 -9.31 -5.97
C TYR A 82 5.56 -10.26 -5.57
N TYR A 83 5.22 -11.43 -4.99
CA TYR A 83 6.21 -12.39 -4.51
C TYR A 83 7.15 -12.82 -5.65
N PHE A 84 6.64 -12.98 -6.87
CA PHE A 84 7.45 -13.29 -8.06
C PHE A 84 8.59 -12.28 -8.28
N PHE A 85 8.31 -10.99 -8.15
CA PHE A 85 9.31 -9.93 -8.28
C PHE A 85 10.27 -9.92 -7.08
N PHE A 86 9.74 -10.02 -5.86
CA PHE A 86 10.57 -9.95 -4.65
C PHE A 86 11.44 -11.19 -4.43
N GLU A 87 11.03 -12.35 -4.93
CA GLU A 87 11.82 -13.57 -4.91
C GLU A 87 13.03 -13.46 -5.83
N GLU A 88 12.87 -13.02 -7.07
CA GLU A 88 13.99 -12.75 -7.98
C GLU A 88 14.95 -11.70 -7.41
N LEU A 89 14.41 -10.59 -6.90
CA LEU A 89 15.21 -9.56 -6.23
C LEU A 89 15.98 -10.12 -5.03
N TYR A 90 15.33 -10.94 -4.20
CA TYR A 90 15.96 -11.55 -3.04
C TYR A 90 17.12 -12.47 -3.43
N HIS A 91 16.92 -13.32 -4.45
CA HIS A 91 17.98 -14.18 -4.98
C HIS A 91 19.13 -13.37 -5.59
N HIS A 92 18.82 -12.27 -6.27
CA HIS A 92 19.85 -11.35 -6.77
C HIS A 92 20.67 -10.74 -5.62
N LEU A 93 20.00 -10.30 -4.55
CA LEU A 93 20.64 -9.66 -3.39
C LEU A 93 21.49 -10.64 -2.57
N PHE A 94 20.96 -11.80 -2.23
CA PHE A 94 21.55 -12.70 -1.24
C PHE A 94 22.12 -14.01 -1.82
N GLY A 95 21.91 -14.26 -3.12
CA GLY A 95 22.37 -15.43 -3.87
C GLY A 95 21.28 -16.46 -4.13
N GLU A 96 21.34 -17.12 -5.28
CA GLU A 96 20.32 -18.08 -5.78
C GLU A 96 20.06 -19.28 -4.86
N LYS A 97 21.03 -19.63 -4.01
CA LYS A 97 20.89 -20.75 -3.06
C LYS A 97 20.12 -20.37 -1.79
N LYS A 98 19.82 -19.08 -1.57
CA LYS A 98 19.12 -18.61 -0.37
C LYS A 98 17.61 -18.73 -0.59
N ILE A 99 16.92 -19.35 0.36
CA ILE A 99 15.48 -19.55 0.29
C ILE A 99 14.76 -18.34 0.89
N LEU A 100 13.85 -17.74 0.12
CA LEU A 100 12.85 -16.81 0.64
C LEU A 100 11.63 -17.61 1.10
N SER A 101 11.16 -17.37 2.32
CA SER A 101 9.91 -17.96 2.81
C SER A 101 8.71 -17.33 2.09
N HIS A 102 7.70 -18.10 1.71
CA HIS A 102 6.42 -17.57 1.22
C HIS A 102 5.71 -16.64 2.22
N LYS A 103 6.06 -16.74 3.51
CA LYS A 103 5.65 -15.80 4.55
C LYS A 103 6.89 -15.34 5.31
N PRO A 104 7.64 -14.36 4.78
CA PRO A 104 8.81 -13.84 5.45
C PRO A 104 8.40 -13.09 6.72
N LYS A 105 9.33 -12.96 7.66
CA LYS A 105 9.13 -12.10 8.84
C LYS A 105 8.98 -10.64 8.41
N GLN A 106 8.25 -9.85 9.20
CA GLN A 106 8.03 -8.42 8.92
C GLN A 106 9.33 -7.63 8.75
N THR A 107 10.39 -7.99 9.48
CA THR A 107 11.72 -7.36 9.34
C THR A 107 12.32 -7.58 7.95
N VAL A 108 12.17 -8.78 7.38
CA VAL A 108 12.63 -9.11 6.01
C VAL A 108 11.82 -8.34 4.98
N ILE A 109 10.49 -8.31 5.13
CA ILE A 109 9.60 -7.55 4.25
C ILE A 109 9.99 -6.07 4.24
N ASN A 110 10.15 -5.47 5.42
CA ASN A 110 10.53 -4.06 5.54
C ASN A 110 11.89 -3.80 4.87
N LEU A 111 12.90 -4.62 5.15
CA LEU A 111 14.24 -4.47 4.55
C LEU A 111 14.19 -4.50 3.02
N ILE A 112 13.51 -5.50 2.44
CA ILE A 112 13.43 -5.63 0.98
C ILE A 112 12.67 -4.46 0.38
N LEU A 113 11.55 -4.03 0.97
CA LEU A 113 10.78 -2.88 0.49
C LEU A 113 11.60 -1.58 0.56
N ASP A 114 12.32 -1.34 1.67
CA ASP A 114 13.17 -0.16 1.86
C ASP A 114 14.33 -0.14 0.83
N LEU A 115 15.03 -1.27 0.66
CA LEU A 115 16.08 -1.41 -0.35
C LEU A 115 15.54 -1.23 -1.77
N THR A 116 14.36 -1.79 -2.06
CA THR A 116 13.69 -1.64 -3.37
C THR A 116 13.41 -0.17 -3.66
N PHE A 117 12.81 0.55 -2.71
CA PHE A 117 12.50 1.97 -2.84
C PHE A 117 13.75 2.81 -3.06
N ASN A 118 14.79 2.62 -2.22
CA ASN A 118 16.02 3.41 -2.32
C ASN A 118 16.83 3.07 -3.58
N GLY A 119 16.90 1.80 -3.97
CA GLY A 119 17.54 1.37 -5.21
C GLY A 119 16.84 1.91 -6.46
N TRP A 120 15.50 1.88 -6.48
CA TRP A 120 14.70 2.49 -7.55
C TRP A 120 14.95 3.99 -7.67
N LYS A 121 14.95 4.72 -6.55
CA LYS A 121 15.17 6.17 -6.51
C LYS A 121 16.47 6.60 -7.19
N LYS A 122 17.52 5.77 -7.18
CA LYS A 122 18.81 6.07 -7.82
C LYS A 122 18.76 6.06 -9.35
N ILE A 123 17.84 5.29 -9.97
CA ILE A 123 17.81 5.08 -11.43
C ILE A 123 16.51 5.57 -12.08
N ARG A 124 15.53 5.96 -11.26
CA ARG A 124 14.16 6.32 -11.65
C ARG A 124 14.11 7.27 -12.84
N ASN A 125 14.86 8.38 -12.80
CA ASN A 125 14.86 9.40 -13.84
C ASN A 125 15.26 8.83 -15.21
N ILE A 126 16.29 8.00 -15.27
CA ILE A 126 16.76 7.44 -16.54
C ILE A 126 15.74 6.46 -17.11
N ILE A 127 15.21 5.56 -16.27
CA ILE A 127 14.20 4.59 -16.71
C ILE A 127 12.96 5.33 -17.22
N MET A 128 12.46 6.30 -16.47
CA MET A 128 11.29 7.10 -16.86
C MET A 128 11.52 7.86 -18.17
N ASN A 129 12.73 8.36 -18.41
CA ASN A 129 13.09 9.03 -19.67
C ASN A 129 13.12 8.06 -20.85
N ARG A 130 13.67 6.84 -20.68
CA ARG A 130 13.73 5.85 -21.77
C ARG A 130 12.34 5.36 -22.17
N PHE A 131 11.45 5.15 -21.20
CA PHE A 131 10.12 4.60 -21.45
C PHE A 131 9.02 5.65 -21.65
N GLU A 132 9.29 6.93 -21.39
CA GLU A 132 8.45 8.11 -21.64
C GLU A 132 6.93 7.81 -21.70
N ASN A 133 6.39 7.67 -22.92
CA ASN A 133 4.98 7.49 -23.21
C ASN A 133 4.56 6.02 -23.45
N SER A 134 5.35 5.05 -22.99
CA SER A 134 5.03 3.63 -23.13
C SER A 134 3.77 3.26 -22.35
N LYS A 135 2.78 2.66 -23.01
CA LYS A 135 1.60 2.06 -22.35
C LYS A 135 1.78 0.57 -22.05
N ASP A 136 3.00 0.05 -22.22
CA ASP A 136 3.28 -1.36 -22.00
C ASP A 136 2.87 -1.81 -20.59
N ILE A 137 2.23 -2.96 -20.53
CA ILE A 137 1.57 -3.44 -19.32
C ILE A 137 2.56 -3.91 -18.25
N GLU A 138 3.65 -4.56 -18.64
CA GLU A 138 4.71 -5.00 -17.73
C GLU A 138 5.46 -3.80 -17.18
N TYR A 139 5.81 -2.85 -18.06
CA TYR A 139 6.40 -1.58 -17.64
C TYR A 139 5.48 -0.84 -16.65
N ARG A 140 4.21 -0.64 -16.99
CA ARG A 140 3.28 0.12 -16.13
C ARG A 140 2.99 -0.59 -14.82
N MET A 141 2.98 -1.92 -14.79
CA MET A 141 2.89 -2.70 -13.56
C MET A 141 4.06 -2.42 -12.62
N ILE A 142 5.30 -2.49 -13.14
CA ILE A 142 6.49 -2.27 -12.32
C ILE A 142 6.61 -0.81 -11.88
N ILE A 143 6.26 0.15 -12.74
CA ILE A 143 6.20 1.56 -12.32
C ILE A 143 5.16 1.78 -11.22
N ASP A 144 3.95 1.23 -11.35
CA ASP A 144 2.97 1.35 -10.26
C ASP A 144 3.43 0.66 -8.96
N LEU A 145 4.19 -0.43 -9.04
CA LEU A 145 4.81 -1.03 -7.85
C LEU A 145 5.85 -0.09 -7.21
N LEU A 146 6.81 0.39 -7.99
CA LEU A 146 8.01 1.10 -7.52
C LEU A 146 7.74 2.58 -7.17
N ASP A 147 6.97 3.30 -7.99
CA ASP A 147 6.69 4.74 -7.83
C ASP A 147 5.48 5.03 -6.96
N ASN A 148 4.58 4.06 -6.80
CA ASN A 148 3.31 4.26 -6.12
C ASN A 148 3.14 3.26 -4.96
N SER A 149 3.05 1.96 -5.21
CA SER A 149 2.64 1.01 -4.17
C SER A 149 3.64 0.89 -3.01
N ILE A 150 4.94 0.76 -3.29
CA ILE A 150 5.98 0.62 -2.24
C ILE A 150 6.10 1.88 -1.37
N PRO A 151 6.27 3.11 -1.91
CA PRO A 151 6.43 4.32 -1.09
C PRO A 151 5.27 4.53 -0.12
N HIS A 152 4.02 4.42 -0.58
CA HIS A 152 2.84 4.63 0.27
C HIS A 152 2.72 3.58 1.38
N THR A 153 3.16 2.36 1.08
CA THR A 153 3.15 1.24 2.02
C THR A 153 4.21 1.40 3.11
N LEU A 154 5.36 1.99 2.77
CA LEU A 154 6.40 2.36 3.72
C LEU A 154 5.95 3.55 4.58
N ASP A 155 5.55 4.66 3.95
CA ASP A 155 5.38 5.96 4.59
C ASP A 155 4.13 6.12 5.46
N ILE A 156 3.04 5.40 5.16
CA ILE A 156 1.73 5.70 5.77
C ILE A 156 1.77 5.76 7.31
N TYR A 157 2.49 4.84 7.93
CA TYR A 157 2.58 4.80 9.39
C TYR A 157 3.84 5.51 9.88
N THR A 158 5.01 5.18 9.31
CA THR A 158 6.30 5.65 9.82
C THR A 158 6.49 7.13 9.65
N THR A 159 5.94 7.70 8.58
CA THR A 159 6.12 9.09 8.20
C THR A 159 4.83 9.86 8.42
N LEU A 160 3.73 9.48 7.75
CA LEU A 160 2.52 10.30 7.71
C LEU A 160 1.78 10.30 9.06
N PHE A 161 1.44 9.12 9.58
CA PHE A 161 0.75 9.00 10.86
C PHE A 161 1.60 9.49 12.04
N ARG A 162 2.86 9.04 12.14
CA ARG A 162 3.74 9.38 13.27
C ARG A 162 4.18 10.84 13.30
N SER A 163 4.34 11.50 12.15
CA SER A 163 4.61 12.95 12.11
C SER A 163 3.33 13.80 12.25
N ILE A 164 2.18 13.14 12.40
CA ILE A 164 0.85 13.76 12.47
C ILE A 164 0.60 14.65 11.22
N TYR A 165 1.17 14.29 10.07
CA TYR A 165 0.89 14.97 8.81
C TYR A 165 -0.44 14.48 8.25
N PHE A 166 -1.50 15.16 8.69
CA PHE A 166 -2.87 14.72 8.50
C PHE A 166 -3.31 14.68 7.03
N GLU A 167 -3.16 15.77 6.28
CA GLU A 167 -3.58 15.81 4.87
C GLU A 167 -2.92 14.71 4.04
N GLY A 168 -1.59 14.57 4.16
CA GLY A 168 -0.87 13.49 3.50
C GLY A 168 -1.28 12.11 4.01
N TYR A 169 -1.56 11.96 5.30
CA TYR A 169 -2.05 10.70 5.86
C TYR A 169 -3.41 10.29 5.27
N LEU A 170 -4.34 11.24 5.08
CA LEU A 170 -5.63 10.97 4.43
C LEU A 170 -5.44 10.48 3.00
N GLU A 171 -4.61 11.20 2.26
CA GLU A 171 -4.27 10.84 0.88
C GLU A 171 -3.62 9.45 0.84
N GLY A 172 -2.71 9.17 1.77
CA GLY A 172 -2.07 7.86 1.93
C GLY A 172 -3.08 6.75 2.20
N VAL A 173 -4.04 6.95 3.11
CA VAL A 173 -5.10 5.97 3.38
C VAL A 173 -5.97 5.76 2.13
N ALA A 174 -6.33 6.82 1.40
CA ALA A 174 -7.10 6.71 0.16
C ALA A 174 -6.35 5.90 -0.90
N ARG A 175 -5.05 6.15 -1.07
CA ARG A 175 -4.18 5.40 -2.00
C ARG A 175 -4.04 3.93 -1.60
N ILE A 176 -3.88 3.64 -0.30
CA ILE A 176 -3.88 2.25 0.19
C ILE A 176 -5.23 1.59 0.02
N TRP A 177 -6.34 2.32 0.19
CA TRP A 177 -7.66 1.78 -0.07
C TRP A 177 -7.82 1.39 -1.53
N ILE A 178 -7.37 2.22 -2.48
CA ILE A 178 -7.33 1.90 -3.91
C ILE A 178 -6.51 0.63 -4.15
N LEU A 179 -5.34 0.51 -3.52
CA LEU A 179 -4.49 -0.69 -3.59
C LEU A 179 -5.25 -1.92 -3.06
N PHE A 180 -5.86 -1.87 -1.88
CA PHE A 180 -6.64 -2.98 -1.34
C PHE A 180 -7.86 -3.36 -2.19
N GLN A 181 -8.51 -2.37 -2.79
CA GLN A 181 -9.61 -2.59 -3.70
C GLN A 181 -9.13 -3.35 -4.95
N ARG A 182 -8.02 -2.90 -5.54
CA ARG A 182 -7.39 -3.51 -6.71
C ARG A 182 -6.90 -4.94 -6.43
N LEU A 183 -6.19 -5.12 -5.31
CA LEU A 183 -5.69 -6.42 -4.84
C LEU A 183 -6.78 -7.34 -4.26
N ARG A 184 -8.05 -6.92 -4.30
CA ARG A 184 -9.23 -7.69 -3.83
C ARG A 184 -9.14 -8.11 -2.36
N ARG A 185 -8.54 -7.29 -1.49
CA ARG A 185 -8.52 -7.51 -0.03
C ARG A 185 -9.85 -7.10 0.60
N HIS A 186 -10.86 -7.96 0.44
CA HIS A 186 -12.26 -7.67 0.78
C HIS A 186 -12.57 -7.31 2.24
N ASN A 187 -11.67 -7.60 3.19
CA ASN A 187 -11.86 -7.16 4.59
C ASN A 187 -11.27 -5.76 4.80
N TYR A 188 -10.09 -5.51 4.22
CA TYR A 188 -9.37 -4.25 4.37
C TYR A 188 -9.92 -3.12 3.49
N ASN A 189 -10.47 -3.45 2.31
CA ASN A 189 -11.14 -2.45 1.46
C ASN A 189 -12.41 -1.88 2.12
N LYS A 190 -13.06 -2.61 3.04
CA LYS A 190 -14.18 -2.08 3.83
C LYS A 190 -13.68 -1.36 5.09
N ALA A 191 -12.74 -1.96 5.81
CA ALA A 191 -12.22 -1.38 7.05
C ALA A 191 -11.52 -0.02 6.84
N SER A 192 -10.81 0.15 5.72
CA SER A 192 -10.14 1.42 5.40
C SER A 192 -11.14 2.53 5.03
N LEU A 193 -12.33 2.18 4.50
CA LEU A 193 -13.41 3.16 4.28
C LEU A 193 -13.99 3.65 5.60
N VAL A 194 -14.20 2.76 6.58
CA VAL A 194 -14.62 3.14 7.95
C VAL A 194 -13.63 4.13 8.54
N PHE A 195 -12.33 3.87 8.37
CA PHE A 195 -11.28 4.74 8.83
C PHE A 195 -11.32 6.13 8.16
N LEU A 196 -11.53 6.19 6.84
CA LEU A 196 -11.71 7.43 6.08
C LEU A 196 -13.00 8.18 6.49
N THR A 197 -14.07 7.49 6.87
CA THR A 197 -15.34 8.16 7.20
C THR A 197 -15.36 8.73 8.62
N LEU A 198 -14.65 8.11 9.59
CA LEU A 198 -14.84 8.39 11.03
C LEU A 198 -13.69 9.14 11.69
N GLN A 199 -12.44 8.91 11.29
CA GLN A 199 -11.27 9.49 11.98
C GLN A 199 -10.92 10.91 11.49
N ILE A 200 -11.37 11.27 10.28
CA ILE A 200 -10.94 12.47 9.55
C ILE A 200 -11.48 13.76 10.16
N ILE A 201 -12.71 13.79 10.68
CA ILE A 201 -13.34 15.06 11.04
C ILE A 201 -13.04 15.48 12.49
N GLN A 202 -12.96 14.53 13.42
CA GLN A 202 -12.86 14.84 14.85
C GLN A 202 -11.41 14.95 15.35
N ASN A 203 -10.53 14.02 14.96
CA ASN A 203 -9.13 14.08 15.40
C ASN A 203 -8.34 15.18 14.66
N ALA A 204 -8.70 15.50 13.42
CA ALA A 204 -8.06 16.57 12.66
C ALA A 204 -8.31 17.96 13.25
N LYS A 205 -9.53 18.25 13.70
CA LYS A 205 -9.84 19.56 14.32
C LYS A 205 -9.06 19.78 15.61
N ILE A 206 -8.89 18.75 16.43
CA ILE A 206 -8.17 18.87 17.70
C ILE A 206 -6.67 19.00 17.45
N ILE A 207 -6.13 18.20 16.52
CA ILE A 207 -4.70 18.17 16.22
C ILE A 207 -4.23 19.41 15.44
N ASP A 208 -5.03 19.92 14.49
CA ASP A 208 -4.69 21.11 13.70
C ASP A 208 -4.68 22.39 14.56
N VAL A 209 -5.55 22.45 15.57
CA VAL A 209 -5.55 23.50 16.60
C VAL A 209 -4.26 23.48 17.43
N GLU A 210 -3.75 22.29 17.80
CA GLU A 210 -2.49 22.17 18.56
C GLU A 210 -1.25 22.47 17.71
N ARG A 211 -1.31 22.24 16.39
CA ARG A 211 -0.15 22.35 15.48
C ARG A 211 0.25 23.77 15.11
N ASN A 212 -0.71 24.69 15.04
CA ASN A 212 -0.44 26.10 14.76
C ASN A 212 0.30 26.82 15.91
N SER A 213 0.60 26.12 17.01
CA SER A 213 1.29 26.68 18.18
C SER A 213 2.78 26.33 18.29
N ASN A 214 3.29 25.23 17.69
CA ASN A 214 4.69 24.82 17.90
C ASN A 214 5.28 23.88 16.83
N LEU A 215 6.30 24.37 16.11
CA LEU A 215 7.16 23.60 15.18
C LEU A 215 7.98 22.49 15.87
N SER A 216 8.19 22.57 17.19
CA SER A 216 9.05 21.67 17.97
C SER A 216 8.48 20.25 18.18
N PHE A 217 7.16 20.05 18.00
CA PHE A 217 6.54 18.74 18.17
C PHE A 217 6.99 17.74 17.10
N LYS A 218 7.13 18.18 15.84
CA LYS A 218 7.49 17.29 14.72
C LYS A 218 8.88 16.69 14.87
N GLU A 219 9.83 17.44 15.43
CA GLU A 219 11.22 17.01 15.63
C GLU A 219 11.37 15.99 16.78
N ALA A 220 10.49 16.04 17.78
CA ALA A 220 10.52 15.13 18.93
C ALA A 220 10.09 13.69 18.63
N PHE A 221 9.28 13.47 17.58
CA PHE A 221 8.71 12.15 17.25
C PHE A 221 9.35 11.46 16.03
N VAL A 222 10.30 12.13 15.35
CA VAL A 222 11.14 11.48 14.34
C VAL A 222 12.12 10.56 15.08
N ASN A 223 11.81 9.27 15.05
CA ASN A 223 12.76 8.26 15.53
C ASN A 223 14.03 8.30 14.67
N THR A 224 15.12 8.80 15.23
CA THR A 224 16.49 8.52 14.77
C THR A 224 16.85 7.08 15.13
N ARG A 225 16.23 6.10 14.48
CA ARG A 225 16.73 4.73 14.55
C ARG A 225 18.06 4.69 13.80
N ASN A 226 19.16 4.49 14.51
CA ASN A 226 20.40 4.04 13.89
C ASN A 226 20.13 2.65 13.29
N PRO A 227 20.24 2.46 11.96
CA PRO A 227 20.15 1.12 11.40
C PRO A 227 21.30 0.28 11.97
N ALA A 228 20.99 -0.96 12.40
CA ALA A 228 21.99 -1.95 12.81
C ALA A 228 22.96 -2.31 11.65
N ILE A 229 22.59 -1.94 10.42
CA ILE A 229 23.39 -2.06 9.21
C ILE A 229 24.10 -0.73 8.97
N SER A 230 25.43 -0.75 8.86
CA SER A 230 26.22 0.44 8.53
C SER A 230 25.75 1.09 7.22
N GLN A 231 25.73 2.42 7.14
CA GLN A 231 25.29 3.19 5.96
C GLN A 231 25.98 2.75 4.65
N VAL A 232 27.25 2.34 4.72
CA VAL A 232 28.02 1.81 3.59
C VAL A 232 27.38 0.55 3.01
N LYS A 233 27.00 -0.40 3.87
CA LYS A 233 26.34 -1.66 3.49
C LYS A 233 24.95 -1.44 2.90
N LEU A 234 24.18 -0.47 3.44
CA LEU A 234 22.89 -0.10 2.85
C LEU A 234 23.09 0.45 1.43
N ASN A 235 24.04 1.35 1.23
CA ASN A 235 24.30 1.90 -0.11
C ASN A 235 24.75 0.82 -1.11
N TYR A 236 25.57 -0.16 -0.67
CA TYR A 236 25.94 -1.31 -1.48
C TYR A 236 24.70 -2.11 -1.92
N LEU A 237 23.83 -2.49 -0.98
CA LEU A 237 22.62 -3.26 -1.28
C LEU A 237 21.67 -2.48 -2.18
N GLU A 238 21.49 -1.18 -1.94
CA GLU A 238 20.69 -0.30 -2.79
C GLU A 238 21.20 -0.25 -4.23
N LYS A 239 22.53 -0.15 -4.44
CA LYS A 239 23.11 -0.23 -5.79
C LYS A 239 22.88 -1.60 -6.43
N LYS A 240 22.95 -2.67 -5.66
CA LYS A 240 22.64 -4.03 -6.13
C LYS A 240 21.19 -4.18 -6.57
N VAL A 241 20.24 -3.58 -5.83
CA VAL A 241 18.85 -3.46 -6.28
C VAL A 241 18.78 -2.70 -7.60
N SER A 242 19.46 -1.56 -7.73
CA SER A 242 19.43 -0.78 -8.97
C SER A 242 19.96 -1.58 -10.18
N LEU A 243 21.01 -2.38 -9.99
CA LEU A 243 21.53 -3.27 -11.03
C LEU A 243 20.50 -4.32 -11.47
N PHE A 244 19.82 -4.96 -10.51
CA PHE A 244 18.70 -5.86 -10.80
C PHE A 244 17.60 -5.16 -11.61
N LEU A 245 17.20 -3.95 -11.19
CA LEU A 245 16.16 -3.20 -11.88
C LEU A 245 16.57 -2.82 -13.30
N PHE A 246 17.82 -2.43 -13.56
CA PHE A 246 18.31 -2.21 -14.92
C PHE A 246 18.15 -3.47 -15.79
N SER A 247 18.55 -4.64 -15.29
CA SER A 247 18.38 -5.90 -16.02
C SER A 247 16.90 -6.20 -16.29
N LEU A 248 16.03 -6.03 -15.30
CA LEU A 248 14.59 -6.23 -15.46
C LEU A 248 14.00 -5.29 -16.52
N PHE A 249 14.36 -4.00 -16.50
CA PHE A 249 13.83 -3.05 -17.50
C PHE A 249 14.40 -3.32 -18.90
N ASP A 250 15.63 -3.83 -19.05
CA ASP A 250 16.14 -4.30 -20.34
C ASP A 250 15.29 -5.50 -20.85
N GLU A 251 14.94 -6.46 -19.98
CA GLU A 251 14.04 -7.57 -20.36
C GLU A 251 12.64 -7.10 -20.74
N ILE A 252 12.05 -6.17 -19.98
CA ILE A 252 10.75 -5.56 -20.32
C ILE A 252 10.83 -4.86 -21.67
N PHE A 253 11.91 -4.14 -21.95
CA PHE A 253 12.12 -3.47 -23.23
C PHE A 253 12.14 -4.45 -24.41
N TYR A 254 12.77 -5.62 -24.26
CA TYR A 254 12.78 -6.64 -25.31
C TYR A 254 11.43 -7.33 -25.50
N ASN A 255 10.58 -7.34 -24.47
CA ASN A 255 9.29 -8.01 -24.47
C ASN A 255 8.09 -7.07 -24.63
N LEU A 256 8.31 -5.80 -25.03
CA LEU A 256 7.25 -4.82 -25.23
C LEU A 256 6.09 -5.37 -26.07
N GLU A 257 4.87 -5.10 -25.63
CA GLU A 257 3.61 -5.47 -26.30
C GLU A 257 3.34 -6.97 -26.44
N ASN A 258 4.26 -7.84 -26.00
CA ASN A 258 4.16 -9.29 -26.15
C ASN A 258 3.42 -9.98 -24.98
N THR A 259 2.99 -9.23 -23.97
CA THR A 259 2.14 -9.76 -22.89
C THR A 259 0.77 -10.18 -23.42
N ASN A 260 0.45 -11.46 -23.24
CA ASN A 260 -0.80 -12.06 -23.71
C ASN A 260 -1.76 -12.36 -22.55
N GLN A 261 -3.04 -12.08 -22.78
CA GLN A 261 -4.11 -12.50 -21.87
C GLN A 261 -4.38 -13.99 -22.07
N ILE A 262 -4.55 -14.70 -20.95
CA ILE A 262 -4.98 -16.09 -20.87
C ILE A 262 -6.35 -16.08 -20.20
N ASP A 263 -7.36 -16.58 -20.92
CA ASP A 263 -8.73 -16.66 -20.43
C ASP A 263 -8.87 -17.78 -19.39
N ASN A 264 -9.38 -17.41 -18.22
CA ASN A 264 -9.57 -18.29 -17.07
C ASN A 264 -11.02 -18.18 -16.58
N ASN A 265 -11.53 -19.24 -15.94
CA ASN A 265 -12.95 -19.35 -15.55
C ASN A 265 -13.43 -18.30 -14.52
N LYS A 266 -12.53 -17.60 -13.81
CA LYS A 266 -12.91 -16.65 -12.75
C LYS A 266 -12.41 -15.22 -13.00
N TYR A 267 -11.13 -15.05 -13.28
CA TYR A 267 -10.49 -13.77 -13.58
C TYR A 267 -9.42 -13.97 -14.64
N PRO A 268 -9.21 -13.00 -15.56
CA PRO A 268 -8.18 -13.13 -16.58
C PRO A 268 -6.79 -13.18 -15.94
N SER A 269 -5.95 -14.06 -16.48
CA SER A 269 -4.53 -14.11 -16.16
C SER A 269 -3.70 -13.64 -17.34
N PHE A 270 -2.44 -13.27 -17.11
CA PHE A 270 -1.56 -12.74 -18.13
C PHE A 270 -0.19 -13.40 -18.03
N ALA A 271 0.35 -13.81 -19.18
CA ALA A 271 1.72 -14.31 -19.26
C ALA A 271 2.67 -13.13 -19.33
N LEU A 272 3.42 -12.89 -18.25
CA LEU A 272 4.51 -11.94 -18.25
C LEU A 272 5.77 -12.60 -18.78
N LEU A 273 6.27 -12.12 -19.90
CA LEU A 273 7.42 -12.74 -20.56
C LEU A 273 8.72 -12.41 -19.83
N SER A 274 8.85 -11.21 -19.26
CA SER A 274 10.04 -10.82 -18.50
C SER A 274 10.18 -11.67 -17.23
N PHE A 275 9.06 -12.00 -16.57
CA PHE A 275 9.04 -12.81 -15.35
C PHE A 275 8.80 -14.31 -15.58
N LYS A 276 8.58 -14.72 -16.85
CA LYS A 276 8.30 -16.11 -17.25
C LYS A 276 7.21 -16.78 -16.39
N THR A 277 6.19 -16.02 -16.00
CA THR A 277 5.16 -16.45 -15.07
C THR A 277 3.79 -15.90 -15.45
N ASN A 278 2.74 -16.57 -14.97
CA ASN A 278 1.35 -16.15 -15.17
C ASN A 278 0.84 -15.47 -13.92
N ILE A 279 0.26 -14.28 -14.08
CA ILE A 279 -0.25 -13.45 -12.98
C ILE A 279 -1.73 -13.13 -13.15
N ASP A 280 -2.44 -12.87 -12.06
CA ASP A 280 -3.81 -12.34 -12.09
C ASP A 280 -3.78 -10.85 -12.44
N VAL A 281 -4.79 -10.39 -13.18
CA VAL A 281 -5.01 -8.98 -13.55
C VAL A 281 -4.96 -7.99 -12.36
N ASN A 282 -5.15 -8.45 -11.13
CA ASN A 282 -5.14 -7.60 -9.92
C ASN A 282 -3.78 -6.92 -9.64
N VAL A 283 -2.67 -7.41 -10.19
CA VAL A 283 -1.35 -6.77 -10.00
C VAL A 283 -1.10 -5.61 -10.96
N PHE A 284 -1.93 -5.46 -11.99
CA PHE A 284 -1.81 -4.38 -12.96
C PHE A 284 -2.36 -3.06 -12.45
N PRO A 285 -2.01 -1.92 -13.10
CA PRO A 285 -2.54 -0.62 -12.76
C PRO A 285 -4.08 -0.57 -12.74
N LEU A 286 -4.64 0.45 -12.09
CA LEU A 286 -6.07 0.54 -11.82
C LEU A 286 -6.96 0.45 -13.08
N ALA A 287 -6.49 0.89 -14.26
CA ALA A 287 -7.24 0.74 -15.51
C ALA A 287 -7.53 -0.72 -15.89
N TRP A 288 -6.78 -1.68 -15.38
CA TRP A 288 -7.09 -3.11 -15.58
C TRP A 288 -8.17 -3.64 -14.64
N SER A 289 -8.65 -2.81 -13.71
CA SER A 289 -9.85 -3.08 -12.91
C SER A 289 -11.11 -2.42 -13.46
N THR A 290 -10.98 -1.42 -14.35
CA THR A 290 -12.11 -0.70 -14.96
C THR A 290 -12.78 -1.50 -16.09
N LYS A 291 -13.98 -1.09 -16.50
CA LYS A 291 -14.75 -1.73 -17.58
C LYS A 291 -14.01 -1.67 -18.92
N ASN A 292 -13.52 -0.49 -19.27
CA ASN A 292 -12.71 -0.26 -20.47
C ASN A 292 -11.23 -0.46 -20.11
N LYS A 293 -10.41 -0.99 -21.01
CA LYS A 293 -8.95 -1.08 -20.83
C LYS A 293 -8.25 0.04 -21.60
N PRO A 294 -7.02 0.42 -21.22
CA PRO A 294 -6.23 1.36 -22.03
C PRO A 294 -6.08 0.82 -23.45
N PHE A 295 -6.25 1.69 -24.44
CA PHE A 295 -6.03 1.32 -25.84
C PHE A 295 -4.55 1.06 -26.10
N LYS A 296 -4.24 -0.08 -26.72
CA LYS A 296 -2.87 -0.38 -27.19
C LYS A 296 -2.45 0.58 -28.32
N ASN A 297 -3.35 0.82 -29.28
CA ASN A 297 -3.01 1.51 -30.54
C ASN A 297 -3.46 2.99 -30.56
N LYS A 298 -3.77 3.59 -29.41
CA LYS A 298 -4.18 4.99 -29.33
C LYS A 298 -3.46 5.68 -28.18
N PHE A 299 -3.02 6.91 -28.41
CA PHE A 299 -2.36 7.71 -27.37
C PHE A 299 -3.33 8.22 -26.30
N CYS A 300 -4.57 8.55 -26.66
CA CYS A 300 -5.56 9.10 -25.75
C CYS A 300 -6.74 8.14 -25.49
N ASP A 301 -7.08 7.98 -24.22
CA ASP A 301 -8.15 7.14 -23.71
C ASP A 301 -9.40 7.94 -23.28
N ALA A 302 -9.44 9.25 -23.56
CA ALA A 302 -10.63 10.07 -23.32
C ALA A 302 -11.77 9.67 -24.29
N GLU A 303 -12.97 9.48 -23.74
CA GLU A 303 -14.16 9.06 -24.51
C GLU A 303 -14.51 10.04 -25.65
N ASN A 304 -14.31 11.35 -25.40
CA ASN A 304 -14.63 12.42 -26.35
C ASN A 304 -13.37 13.00 -27.02
N CYS A 305 -12.30 12.22 -27.17
CA CYS A 305 -11.10 12.69 -27.87
C CYS A 305 -11.39 12.89 -29.36
N LEU A 306 -11.35 14.15 -29.81
CA LEU A 306 -11.58 14.53 -31.22
C LEU A 306 -10.30 14.50 -32.06
N LEU A 307 -9.13 14.31 -31.42
CA LEU A 307 -7.84 14.26 -32.11
C LEU A 307 -7.62 12.91 -32.80
N PRO A 308 -7.01 12.87 -33.99
CA PRO A 308 -6.71 11.62 -34.69
C PRO A 308 -5.82 10.70 -33.85
N ASN A 309 -6.06 9.39 -33.91
CA ASN A 309 -5.44 8.38 -33.02
C ASN A 309 -3.90 8.37 -33.01
N ASN A 310 -3.24 8.99 -34.00
CA ASN A 310 -1.81 8.84 -34.30
C ASN A 310 -1.02 10.16 -34.34
N ILE A 311 -1.60 11.30 -33.97
CA ILE A 311 -0.85 12.58 -33.99
C ILE A 311 -0.32 12.86 -32.59
N GLU A 312 0.98 12.64 -32.39
CA GLU A 312 1.72 13.35 -31.36
C GLU A 312 1.75 14.83 -31.73
N LEU A 313 0.91 15.63 -31.07
CA LEU A 313 1.06 17.07 -31.08
C LEU A 313 2.35 17.38 -30.32
N SER A 314 3.49 17.55 -31.01
CA SER A 314 4.80 18.03 -30.50
C SER A 314 5.16 17.68 -29.04
N ASN A 315 6.20 16.84 -28.82
CA ASN A 315 6.84 16.47 -27.55
C ASN A 315 6.27 17.17 -26.29
N ASN A 316 5.45 16.42 -25.51
CA ASN A 316 4.75 16.76 -24.24
C ASN A 316 3.22 16.99 -24.29
N SER A 317 2.51 16.57 -25.35
CA SER A 317 1.04 16.62 -25.33
C SER A 317 0.38 15.40 -24.68
N ILE A 318 1.06 14.27 -24.50
CA ILE A 318 0.46 13.05 -23.94
C ILE A 318 0.92 12.87 -22.49
N ILE A 319 -0.03 12.58 -21.62
CA ILE A 319 0.18 12.32 -20.20
C ILE A 319 -0.36 10.92 -19.91
N ILE A 320 0.53 10.00 -19.51
CA ILE A 320 0.12 8.69 -19.01
C ILE A 320 0.06 8.72 -17.50
N LEU A 321 -1.14 8.51 -16.99
CA LEU A 321 -1.39 8.46 -15.55
C LEU A 321 -0.93 7.13 -14.97
N ILE A 322 -0.67 7.12 -13.66
CA ILE A 322 -0.25 5.91 -12.91
C ILE A 322 -1.26 4.75 -13.05
N CYS A 323 -2.54 5.05 -13.31
CA CYS A 323 -3.55 4.04 -13.57
C CYS A 323 -3.37 3.31 -14.90
N GLY A 324 -2.49 3.79 -15.79
CA GLY A 324 -2.15 3.20 -17.09
C GLY A 324 -2.84 3.83 -18.29
N TYR A 325 -3.85 4.68 -18.07
CA TYR A 325 -4.49 5.42 -19.16
C TYR A 325 -3.63 6.60 -19.62
N GLY A 326 -3.54 6.79 -20.93
CA GLY A 326 -2.92 7.95 -21.56
C GLY A 326 -3.97 8.97 -22.01
N PHE A 327 -3.66 10.25 -21.89
CA PHE A 327 -4.53 11.34 -22.29
C PHE A 327 -3.72 12.41 -23.00
N HIS A 328 -4.30 13.06 -24.01
CA HIS A 328 -3.80 14.37 -24.39
C HIS A 328 -3.97 15.34 -23.21
N LYS A 329 -3.04 16.27 -23.03
CA LYS A 329 -3.04 17.25 -21.96
C LYS A 329 -4.32 18.09 -21.96
N GLU A 330 -4.81 18.47 -23.13
CA GLU A 330 -6.08 19.20 -23.30
C GLU A 330 -7.28 18.33 -22.91
N CYS A 331 -7.27 17.05 -23.29
CA CYS A 331 -8.31 16.10 -22.90
C CYS A 331 -8.34 15.89 -21.38
N LEU A 332 -7.16 15.75 -20.76
CA LEU A 332 -7.05 15.59 -19.32
C LEU A 332 -7.51 16.85 -18.56
N ASN A 333 -7.15 18.04 -19.06
CA ASN A 333 -7.61 19.31 -18.50
C ASN A 333 -9.13 19.45 -18.59
N SER A 334 -9.73 18.98 -19.68
CA SER A 334 -11.20 18.95 -19.85
C SER A 334 -11.88 18.00 -18.86
N CYS A 335 -11.14 17.05 -18.29
CA CYS A 335 -11.57 16.15 -17.21
C CYS A 335 -11.10 16.62 -15.82
N ASN A 336 -10.77 17.92 -15.64
CA ASN A 336 -10.28 18.49 -14.38
C ASN A 336 -9.02 17.78 -13.82
N GLY A 337 -8.14 17.29 -14.70
CA GLY A 337 -6.93 16.59 -14.28
C GLY A 337 -7.15 15.14 -13.82
N ASN A 338 -8.39 14.64 -13.85
CA ASN A 338 -8.76 13.34 -13.29
C ASN A 338 -9.04 12.29 -14.37
N CYS A 339 -8.73 11.04 -14.06
CA CYS A 339 -9.12 9.90 -14.90
C CYS A 339 -10.60 9.59 -14.69
N SER A 340 -11.45 9.96 -15.67
CA SER A 340 -12.90 9.70 -15.63
C SER A 340 -13.25 8.21 -15.48
N HIS A 341 -12.52 7.33 -16.17
CA HIS A 341 -12.70 5.88 -16.09
C HIS A 341 -12.49 5.35 -14.66
N CYS A 342 -11.39 5.76 -14.03
CA CYS A 342 -11.08 5.35 -12.66
C CYS A 342 -12.05 5.98 -11.66
N PHE A 343 -12.43 7.25 -11.86
CA PHE A 343 -13.40 7.92 -10.99
C PHE A 343 -14.74 7.18 -10.95
N ASN A 344 -15.27 6.80 -12.11
CA ASN A 344 -16.52 6.04 -12.22
C ASN A 344 -16.41 4.68 -11.53
N TYR A 345 -15.33 3.94 -11.78
CA TYR A 345 -15.07 2.65 -11.14
C TYR A 345 -14.98 2.75 -9.62
N LEU A 346 -14.13 3.66 -9.10
CA LEU A 346 -13.94 3.83 -7.66
C LEU A 346 -15.23 4.29 -6.98
N SER A 347 -15.99 5.19 -7.60
CA SER A 347 -17.29 5.64 -7.08
C SER A 347 -18.29 4.49 -6.92
N LEU A 348 -18.33 3.57 -7.89
CA LEU A 348 -19.17 2.37 -7.81
C LEU A 348 -18.69 1.41 -6.71
N GLU A 349 -17.39 1.16 -6.62
CA GLU A 349 -16.82 0.26 -5.61
C GLU A 349 -16.95 0.82 -4.18
N ILE A 350 -16.86 2.14 -4.00
CA ILE A 350 -17.15 2.79 -2.70
C ILE A 350 -18.59 2.51 -2.29
N LYS A 351 -19.57 2.76 -3.18
CA LYS A 351 -20.99 2.50 -2.88
C LYS A 351 -21.23 1.02 -2.54
N LYS A 352 -20.66 0.11 -3.32
CA LYS A 352 -20.76 -1.34 -3.11
C LYS A 352 -20.14 -1.77 -1.77
N ASN A 353 -18.94 -1.29 -1.46
CA ASN A 353 -18.26 -1.62 -0.20
C ASN A 353 -18.98 -1.01 1.01
N ALA A 354 -19.53 0.21 0.88
CA ALA A 354 -20.33 0.85 1.91
C ALA A 354 -21.62 0.04 2.19
N ASN A 355 -22.37 -0.34 1.15
CA ASN A 355 -23.56 -1.18 1.31
C ASN A 355 -23.22 -2.53 1.95
N SER A 356 -22.18 -3.20 1.47
CA SER A 356 -21.74 -4.48 2.03
C SER A 356 -21.26 -4.36 3.48
N LEU A 357 -20.65 -3.24 3.86
CA LEU A 357 -20.30 -2.96 5.24
C LEU A 357 -21.55 -2.78 6.10
N THR A 358 -22.52 -1.97 5.65
CA THR A 358 -23.79 -1.77 6.35
C THR A 358 -24.54 -3.08 6.55
N GLU A 359 -24.63 -3.92 5.53
CA GLU A 359 -25.19 -5.28 5.63
C GLU A 359 -24.47 -6.11 6.71
N ARG A 360 -23.13 -6.11 6.72
CA ARG A 360 -22.33 -6.85 7.73
C ARG A 360 -22.48 -6.32 9.16
N LEU A 361 -22.86 -5.06 9.34
CA LEU A 361 -23.13 -4.49 10.66
C LEU A 361 -24.54 -4.88 11.16
N ASN A 362 -25.48 -5.10 10.24
CA ASN A 362 -26.87 -5.44 10.55
C ASN A 362 -27.13 -6.95 10.68
N ILE A 363 -26.24 -7.81 10.16
CA ILE A 363 -26.37 -9.26 10.28
C ILE A 363 -26.02 -9.71 11.72
N PRO A 364 -26.90 -10.48 12.40
CA PRO A 364 -26.57 -11.13 13.66
C PRO A 364 -25.35 -12.03 13.49
N LEU A 365 -24.30 -11.83 14.30
CA LEU A 365 -23.17 -12.76 14.34
C LEU A 365 -23.68 -14.14 14.75
N LYS A 366 -23.25 -15.20 14.04
CA LYS A 366 -23.59 -16.58 14.41
C LYS A 366 -22.96 -16.90 15.76
N ASP A 367 -23.65 -17.66 16.61
CA ASP A 367 -23.15 -18.01 17.95
C ASP A 367 -21.77 -18.70 17.97
N ASN A 368 -21.36 -19.26 16.82
CA ASN A 368 -20.13 -20.01 16.61
C ASN A 368 -19.17 -19.37 15.58
N GLU A 369 -19.31 -18.08 15.25
CA GLU A 369 -18.31 -17.40 14.41
C GLU A 369 -16.97 -17.35 15.16
N LYS A 370 -16.09 -18.31 14.85
CA LYS A 370 -14.67 -18.19 15.20
C LYS A 370 -14.18 -16.89 14.58
N PRO A 371 -13.45 -16.04 15.33
CA PRO A 371 -12.73 -14.94 14.71
C PRO A 371 -11.97 -15.49 13.51
N LEU A 372 -12.03 -14.80 12.36
CA LEU A 372 -11.02 -14.99 11.33
C LEU A 372 -9.70 -14.56 11.98
N VAL A 373 -9.06 -15.48 12.68
CA VAL A 373 -7.69 -15.36 13.13
C VAL A 373 -6.85 -15.48 11.87
N GLU A 374 -6.70 -14.38 11.12
CA GLU A 374 -5.40 -14.15 10.50
C GLU A 374 -4.45 -14.10 11.70
N LYS A 375 -3.66 -15.16 11.89
CA LYS A 375 -2.68 -15.24 12.99
C LYS A 375 -1.89 -13.95 12.97
N SER A 376 -2.13 -13.05 13.93
CA SER A 376 -1.22 -11.96 14.22
C SER A 376 0.03 -12.61 14.77
N VAL A 377 1.00 -12.85 13.90
CA VAL A 377 2.31 -13.35 14.30
C VAL A 377 3.06 -12.17 14.92
N TYR A 378 2.67 -11.80 16.14
CA TYR A 378 3.63 -11.23 17.09
C TYR A 378 4.51 -12.38 17.60
N ASP A 379 5.30 -12.97 16.70
CA ASP A 379 6.51 -13.65 17.13
C ASP A 379 7.56 -12.56 17.33
N ASN A 380 7.64 -12.06 18.55
CA ASN A 380 8.85 -11.42 19.09
C ASN A 380 9.97 -12.46 19.26
N ASN A 381 10.26 -13.23 18.21
CA ASN A 381 11.51 -13.94 18.05
C ASN A 381 12.35 -13.14 17.07
N THR A 382 13.08 -12.18 17.62
CA THR A 382 14.36 -11.70 17.10
C THR A 382 15.24 -12.92 16.83
N ASN A 383 15.13 -13.49 15.63
CA ASN A 383 16.08 -14.49 15.19
C ASN A 383 17.32 -13.75 14.73
N GLU A 384 18.33 -13.77 15.58
CA GLU A 384 19.73 -13.40 15.34
C GLU A 384 20.37 -14.13 14.13
N ASN A 385 19.65 -15.05 13.47
CA ASN A 385 20.15 -15.83 12.34
C ASN A 385 20.11 -15.11 10.98
N ILE A 386 19.32 -14.05 10.83
CA ILE A 386 19.37 -13.23 9.60
C ILE A 386 20.60 -12.33 9.65
N ASP A 387 20.87 -11.74 10.82
CA ASP A 387 22.03 -10.86 11.01
C ASP A 387 23.35 -11.61 10.76
N LYS A 388 23.52 -12.83 11.30
CA LYS A 388 24.73 -13.64 11.02
C LYS A 388 24.91 -13.97 9.53
N ASN A 389 23.86 -14.37 8.83
CA ASN A 389 23.95 -14.73 7.40
C ASN A 389 24.20 -13.51 6.50
N ILE A 390 23.69 -12.33 6.85
CA ILE A 390 23.91 -11.08 6.12
C ILE A 390 25.31 -10.53 6.41
N GLN A 391 25.81 -10.64 7.65
CA GLN A 391 27.15 -10.16 8.01
C GLN A 391 28.27 -10.92 7.27
N GLU A 392 28.18 -12.24 7.17
CA GLU A 392 29.24 -13.13 6.66
C GLU A 392 29.41 -13.09 5.13
N ILE A 393 28.36 -12.74 4.38
CA ILE A 393 28.38 -12.67 2.90
C ILE A 393 29.03 -11.36 2.40
N ILE A 394 29.12 -10.33 3.24
CA ILE A 394 29.39 -8.94 2.81
C ILE A 394 30.87 -8.56 2.92
N GLU A 395 31.72 -9.31 3.61
CA GLU A 395 33.12 -8.92 3.88
C GLU A 395 34.08 -8.96 2.68
N ASN A 396 33.63 -9.21 1.44
CA ASN A 396 34.56 -9.39 0.30
C ASN A 396 34.22 -8.71 -1.05
N LEU A 397 33.22 -7.83 -1.18
CA LEU A 397 32.75 -7.40 -2.52
C LEU A 397 32.47 -5.90 -2.74
N GLU A 398 32.95 -4.99 -1.90
CA GLU A 398 32.54 -3.58 -1.96
C GLU A 398 33.12 -2.77 -3.14
N GLN A 399 34.27 -3.15 -3.73
CA GLN A 399 34.96 -2.30 -4.73
C GLN A 399 34.49 -2.47 -6.20
N ASN A 400 33.75 -3.54 -6.55
CA ASN A 400 33.34 -3.79 -7.95
C ASN A 400 31.97 -3.19 -8.28
N ILE A 401 31.07 -3.09 -7.30
CA ILE A 401 29.67 -2.72 -7.57
C ILE A 401 29.50 -1.29 -8.07
N ASP A 402 30.36 -0.38 -7.61
CA ASP A 402 30.31 1.03 -7.96
C ASP A 402 30.62 1.24 -9.44
N ASN A 403 31.66 0.56 -9.95
CA ASN A 403 32.01 0.59 -11.36
C ASN A 403 30.92 -0.04 -12.24
N GLN A 404 30.33 -1.16 -11.80
CA GLN A 404 29.23 -1.80 -12.51
C GLN A 404 28.00 -0.90 -12.60
N PHE A 405 27.63 -0.29 -11.47
CA PHE A 405 26.51 0.64 -11.40
C PHE A 405 26.73 1.83 -12.32
N GLU A 406 27.90 2.48 -12.24
CA GLU A 406 28.19 3.66 -13.06
C GLU A 406 28.21 3.32 -14.56
N ASN A 407 28.83 2.19 -14.94
CA ASN A 407 28.85 1.76 -16.34
C ASN A 407 27.44 1.52 -16.89
N LEU A 408 26.55 0.86 -16.14
CA LEU A 408 25.17 0.64 -16.57
C LEU A 408 24.35 1.92 -16.53
N TYR A 409 24.54 2.78 -15.53
CA TYR A 409 23.88 4.08 -15.43
C TYR A 409 24.21 4.96 -16.65
N GLN A 410 25.48 5.02 -17.05
CA GLN A 410 25.92 5.74 -18.25
C GLN A 410 25.37 5.10 -19.53
N LYS A 411 25.43 3.77 -19.65
CA LYS A 411 24.81 3.04 -20.77
C LYS A 411 23.33 3.41 -20.92
N TRP A 412 22.60 3.41 -19.81
CA TRP A 412 21.17 3.73 -19.80
C TRP A 412 20.89 5.21 -20.06
N SER A 413 21.74 6.11 -19.57
CA SER A 413 21.62 7.55 -19.81
C SER A 413 21.82 7.93 -21.29
N ASN A 414 22.53 7.10 -22.06
CA ASN A 414 22.78 7.30 -23.48
C ASN A 414 21.68 6.71 -24.38
N TYR A 415 20.69 6.00 -23.83
CA TYR A 415 19.56 5.54 -24.63
C TYR A 415 18.63 6.71 -24.98
N ASN A 416 18.16 6.73 -26.22
CA ASN A 416 17.07 7.62 -26.64
C ASN A 416 15.76 7.18 -25.99
N SER A 417 14.80 8.11 -25.84
CA SER A 417 13.44 7.76 -25.46
C SER A 417 12.75 6.92 -26.54
N LEU A 418 11.79 6.10 -26.10
CA LEU A 418 10.99 5.18 -26.92
C LEU A 418 10.03 5.88 -27.87
#